data_AF-A0A2U1WPQ2-F1
#
_entry.id   AF-A0A2U1WPQ2-F1
#
_cell.length_a   1.000
_cell.length_b   1.000
_cell.length_c   1.000
_cell.angle_alpha   90.00
_cell.angle_beta   90.00
_cell.angle_gamma   90.00
#
_symmetry.space_group_name_H-M   'P 1'
#
loop_
_entity.id
_entity.type
_entity.pdbx_description
1 polymer ?
#
loop_
_entity_poly.entity_id
_entity_poly.type
_entity_poly.pdbx_seq_one_letter_code
_entity_poly.pdbx_strand_id
1 'polypeptide(L)'
;MLSFMNIQQAFATALGFQQSGQAGEAARLYGEIVAVAPQFAPAVNNLGLLRADAGRDGEALALLRRALSLAPNSLNGWINLGALLVRLGQLEEGVRAYRAAIRLKPDQPALLNELGVQLERLKRPEEACDVFARAFVLAPDNAEIANNHGAMLRMDHRVDEAAARFRRAIVLDPHYAGAYSNLGSTLKDKGIFWEALLAFRRATRLDPDFAGAHWNESLVRLLLGDFVKGWRGYEWRWKHGRLPSPQRSFDRPRWDGSPLKGRRLLVYWEQGFGDVLQFVRYLPLLAQTAGGGTGGQPVYLECQRALLPVLRSLPGTIPVETGGPLPDFDVQIPVLSLPALFDTRLETVPSRVPYLSAEPELAARWGER
;
A
#
# COMPACT_ATOMS: atom_id res chain seq x y z
N MET A 1 -45.40 -13.46 -16.32
CA MET A 1 -44.76 -13.18 -17.62
C MET A 1 -44.40 -14.46 -18.39
N LEU A 2 -43.99 -15.53 -17.70
CA LEU A 2 -43.69 -16.83 -18.32
C LEU A 2 -44.86 -17.54 -19.04
N SER A 3 -46.11 -17.12 -18.85
CA SER A 3 -47.29 -17.75 -19.48
C SER A 3 -47.29 -17.70 -21.02
N PHE A 4 -46.43 -16.87 -21.64
CA PHE A 4 -46.36 -16.69 -23.10
C PHE A 4 -44.95 -16.80 -23.67
N MET A 5 -43.94 -17.12 -22.84
CA MET A 5 -42.54 -17.18 -23.24
C MET A 5 -41.94 -18.53 -22.87
N ASN A 6 -41.15 -19.12 -23.77
CA ASN A 6 -40.33 -20.26 -23.39
C ASN A 6 -39.13 -19.80 -22.52
N ILE A 7 -38.46 -20.75 -21.86
CA ILE A 7 -37.35 -20.46 -20.93
C ILE A 7 -36.24 -19.64 -21.59
N GLN A 8 -35.93 -19.90 -22.86
CA GLN A 8 -34.87 -19.18 -23.59
C GLN A 8 -35.26 -17.74 -23.87
N GLN A 9 -36.51 -17.50 -24.28
CA GLN A 9 -37.05 -16.15 -24.49
C GLN A 9 -37.07 -15.36 -23.18
N ALA A 10 -37.57 -15.97 -22.11
CA ALA A 10 -37.58 -15.33 -20.79
C ALA A 10 -36.16 -15.01 -20.30
N PHE A 11 -35.20 -15.91 -20.53
CA PHE A 11 -33.80 -15.67 -20.19
C PHE A 11 -33.19 -14.52 -20.99
N ALA A 12 -33.46 -14.45 -22.30
CA ALA A 12 -33.03 -13.34 -23.15
C ALA A 12 -33.64 -12.00 -22.69
N THR A 13 -34.92 -11.99 -22.31
CA THR A 13 -35.56 -10.81 -21.72
C THR A 13 -34.91 -10.41 -20.39
N ALA A 14 -34.59 -11.38 -19.52
CA ALA A 14 -33.91 -11.10 -18.25
C ALA A 14 -32.50 -10.53 -18.47
N LEU A 15 -31.77 -11.03 -19.47
CA LEU A 15 -30.50 -10.45 -19.90
C LEU A 15 -30.66 -9.00 -20.38
N GLY A 16 -31.70 -8.71 -21.16
CA GLY A 16 -32.00 -7.35 -21.60
C GLY A 16 -32.28 -6.38 -20.45
N PHE A 17 -33.04 -6.82 -19.43
CA PHE A 17 -33.24 -6.03 -18.20
C PHE A 17 -31.92 -5.79 -17.47
N GLN A 18 -31.06 -6.81 -17.37
CA GLN A 18 -29.77 -6.69 -16.71
C GLN A 18 -28.84 -5.70 -17.45
N GLN A 19 -28.77 -5.78 -18.78
CA GLN A 19 -27.96 -4.88 -19.60
C GLN A 19 -28.45 -3.43 -19.57
N SER A 20 -29.75 -3.21 -19.35
CA SER A 20 -30.35 -1.87 -19.23
C SER A 20 -30.37 -1.33 -17.80
N GLY A 21 -29.71 -1.99 -16.84
CA GLY A 21 -29.62 -1.55 -15.45
C GLY A 21 -30.88 -1.81 -14.61
N GLN A 22 -31.88 -2.51 -15.16
CA GLN A 22 -33.12 -2.88 -14.47
C GLN A 22 -32.92 -4.15 -13.62
N ALA A 23 -32.03 -4.07 -12.63
CA ALA A 23 -31.61 -5.22 -11.82
C ALA A 23 -32.76 -5.91 -11.08
N GLY A 24 -33.77 -5.15 -10.63
CA GLY A 24 -34.96 -5.69 -9.96
C GLY A 24 -35.79 -6.60 -10.87
N GLU A 25 -36.10 -6.14 -12.08
CA GLU A 25 -36.85 -6.91 -13.08
C GLU A 25 -36.06 -8.13 -13.57
N ALA A 26 -34.76 -7.97 -13.79
CA ALA A 26 -33.87 -9.08 -14.14
C ALA A 26 -33.86 -10.15 -13.04
N ALA A 27 -33.69 -9.77 -11.77
CA ALA A 27 -33.67 -10.70 -10.65
C ALA A 27 -35.02 -11.41 -10.45
N ARG A 28 -36.15 -10.70 -10.63
CA ARG A 28 -37.48 -11.30 -10.61
C ARG A 28 -37.62 -12.35 -11.71
N LEU A 29 -37.28 -12.00 -12.94
CA LEU A 29 -37.44 -12.90 -14.09
C LEU A 29 -36.49 -14.09 -14.04
N TYR A 30 -35.23 -13.93 -13.62
CA TYR A 30 -34.35 -15.07 -13.34
C TYR A 30 -34.90 -15.95 -12.22
N GLY A 31 -35.47 -15.38 -11.15
CA GLY A 31 -36.12 -16.13 -10.08
C GLY A 31 -37.30 -16.97 -10.58
N GLU A 32 -38.16 -16.40 -11.43
CA GLU A 32 -39.25 -17.11 -12.08
C GLU A 32 -38.74 -18.27 -12.95
N ILE A 33 -37.68 -18.04 -13.73
CA ILE A 33 -37.03 -19.09 -14.53
C ILE A 33 -36.49 -20.21 -13.64
N VAL A 34 -35.80 -19.87 -12.54
CA VAL A 34 -35.22 -20.85 -11.60
C VAL A 34 -36.31 -21.66 -10.87
N ALA A 35 -37.48 -21.08 -10.62
CA ALA A 35 -38.60 -21.77 -10.02
C ALA A 35 -39.23 -22.81 -10.97
N VAL A 36 -39.39 -22.47 -12.25
CA VAL A 36 -40.02 -23.35 -13.26
C VAL A 36 -39.03 -24.33 -13.90
N ALA A 37 -37.76 -23.93 -14.01
CA ALA A 37 -36.67 -24.70 -14.61
C ALA A 37 -35.43 -24.71 -13.69
N PRO A 38 -35.48 -25.42 -12.56
CA PRO A 38 -34.42 -25.42 -11.55
C PRO A 38 -33.06 -25.94 -12.05
N GLN A 39 -33.03 -26.66 -13.16
CA GLN A 39 -31.83 -27.18 -13.82
C GLN A 39 -31.22 -26.22 -14.85
N PHE A 40 -31.87 -25.09 -15.15
CA PHE A 40 -31.38 -24.13 -16.13
C PHE A 40 -30.25 -23.27 -15.55
N ALA A 41 -29.03 -23.83 -15.58
CA ALA A 41 -27.83 -23.26 -14.97
C ALA A 41 -27.54 -21.78 -15.29
N PRO A 42 -27.74 -21.27 -16.53
CA PRO A 42 -27.48 -19.86 -16.84
C PRO A 42 -28.31 -18.88 -15.99
N ALA A 43 -29.60 -19.17 -15.78
CA ALA A 43 -30.45 -18.33 -14.93
C ALA A 43 -30.06 -18.42 -13.45
N VAL A 44 -29.69 -19.61 -12.97
CA VAL A 44 -29.19 -19.80 -11.59
C VAL A 44 -27.91 -18.98 -11.37
N ASN A 45 -26.97 -19.02 -12.32
CA ASN A 45 -25.74 -18.24 -12.27
C ASN A 45 -26.03 -16.73 -12.24
N ASN A 46 -26.85 -16.23 -13.17
CA ASN A 46 -27.11 -14.80 -13.29
C ASN A 46 -27.93 -14.25 -12.12
N LEU A 47 -28.85 -15.06 -11.56
CA LEU A 47 -29.51 -14.72 -10.31
C LEU A 47 -28.48 -14.60 -9.17
N GLY A 48 -27.52 -15.52 -9.09
CA GLY A 48 -26.42 -15.47 -8.12
C GLY A 48 -25.61 -14.18 -8.21
N LEU A 49 -25.27 -13.74 -9.43
CA LEU A 49 -24.59 -12.45 -9.65
C LEU A 49 -25.42 -11.26 -9.14
N LEU A 50 -26.71 -11.20 -9.48
CA LEU A 50 -27.57 -10.11 -8.98
C LEU A 50 -27.78 -10.15 -7.46
N ARG A 51 -27.72 -11.33 -6.83
CA ARG A 51 -27.70 -11.45 -5.37
C ARG A 51 -26.40 -10.90 -4.78
N ALA A 52 -25.26 -11.18 -5.42
CA ALA A 52 -23.97 -10.65 -5.03
C ALA A 52 -23.93 -9.11 -5.14
N ASP A 53 -24.47 -8.54 -6.22
CA ASP A 53 -24.54 -7.08 -6.40
C ASP A 53 -25.46 -6.42 -5.36
N ALA A 54 -26.49 -7.14 -4.89
CA ALA A 54 -27.39 -6.70 -3.83
C ALA A 54 -26.83 -6.95 -2.40
N GLY A 55 -25.56 -7.35 -2.24
CA GLY A 55 -24.95 -7.63 -0.93
C GLY A 55 -25.46 -8.89 -0.23
N ARG A 56 -26.19 -9.77 -0.93
CA ARG A 56 -26.70 -11.04 -0.40
C ARG A 56 -25.73 -12.18 -0.70
N ASP A 57 -24.56 -12.10 -0.09
CA ASP A 57 -23.40 -12.93 -0.41
C ASP A 57 -23.62 -14.43 -0.16
N GLY A 58 -24.31 -14.79 0.93
CA GLY A 58 -24.63 -16.18 1.24
C GLY A 58 -25.55 -16.83 0.18
N GLU A 59 -26.60 -16.12 -0.24
CA GLU A 59 -27.47 -16.56 -1.33
C GLU A 59 -26.70 -16.67 -2.65
N ALA A 60 -25.86 -15.68 -2.95
CA ALA A 60 -25.06 -15.65 -4.17
C ALA A 60 -24.11 -16.85 -4.26
N LEU A 61 -23.37 -17.15 -3.19
CA LEU A 61 -22.48 -18.32 -3.15
C LEU A 61 -23.24 -19.63 -3.35
N ALA A 62 -24.39 -19.79 -2.71
CA ALA A 62 -25.23 -20.98 -2.87
C ALA A 62 -25.70 -21.14 -4.32
N LEU A 63 -26.15 -20.05 -4.95
CA LEU A 63 -26.59 -20.04 -6.35
C LEU A 63 -25.45 -20.32 -7.33
N LEU A 64 -24.28 -19.70 -7.16
CA LEU A 64 -23.13 -19.94 -8.05
C LEU A 64 -22.59 -21.37 -7.92
N ARG A 65 -22.49 -21.91 -6.70
CA ARG A 65 -22.12 -23.33 -6.48
C ARG A 65 -23.15 -24.27 -7.08
N ARG A 66 -24.44 -23.98 -6.95
CA ARG A 66 -25.52 -24.74 -7.59
C ARG A 66 -25.42 -24.68 -9.12
N ALA A 67 -25.20 -23.51 -9.70
CA ALA A 67 -25.05 -23.36 -11.14
C ALA A 67 -23.87 -24.21 -11.67
N LEU A 68 -22.75 -24.27 -10.93
CA LEU A 68 -21.61 -25.12 -11.25
C LEU A 68 -21.87 -26.62 -11.04
N SER A 69 -22.72 -27.00 -10.08
CA SER A 69 -23.15 -28.40 -9.95
C SER A 69 -24.00 -28.87 -11.13
N LEU A 70 -24.78 -27.96 -11.74
CA LEU A 70 -25.60 -28.21 -12.92
C LEU A 70 -24.78 -28.18 -14.22
N ALA A 71 -23.76 -27.32 -14.28
CA ALA A 71 -22.91 -27.12 -15.45
C ALA A 71 -21.43 -26.97 -15.03
N PRO A 72 -20.73 -28.08 -14.70
CA PRO A 72 -19.36 -28.04 -14.18
C PRO A 72 -18.32 -27.54 -15.20
N ASN A 73 -18.65 -27.60 -16.49
CA ASN A 73 -17.80 -27.10 -17.58
C ASN A 73 -18.07 -25.62 -17.93
N SER A 74 -18.79 -24.89 -17.08
CA SER A 74 -19.06 -23.47 -17.27
C SER A 74 -17.84 -22.61 -16.90
N LEU A 75 -17.10 -22.16 -17.91
CA LEU A 75 -15.97 -21.23 -17.73
C LEU A 75 -16.40 -19.97 -16.96
N ASN A 76 -17.48 -19.33 -17.40
CA ASN A 76 -18.01 -18.13 -16.74
C ASN A 76 -18.48 -18.43 -15.31
N GLY A 77 -19.06 -19.60 -15.05
CA GLY A 77 -19.46 -20.01 -13.70
C GLY A 77 -18.29 -20.05 -12.73
N TRP A 78 -17.16 -20.63 -13.15
CA TRP A 78 -15.95 -20.68 -12.32
C TRP A 78 -15.31 -19.30 -12.13
N ILE A 79 -15.30 -18.46 -13.16
CA ILE A 79 -14.81 -17.07 -13.07
C ILE A 79 -15.66 -16.27 -12.07
N ASN A 80 -17.00 -16.33 -12.19
CA ASN A 80 -17.93 -15.63 -11.32
C ASN A 80 -17.80 -16.08 -9.87
N LEU A 81 -17.71 -17.40 -9.63
CA LEU A 81 -17.49 -17.94 -8.29
C LEU A 81 -16.15 -17.46 -7.72
N GLY A 82 -15.07 -17.51 -8.51
CA GLY A 82 -13.75 -17.03 -8.11
C GLY A 82 -13.75 -15.55 -7.70
N ALA A 83 -14.35 -14.70 -8.53
CA ALA A 83 -14.47 -13.27 -8.27
C ALA A 83 -15.25 -12.97 -6.98
N LEU A 84 -16.38 -13.67 -6.76
CA LEU A 84 -17.16 -13.50 -5.53
C LEU A 84 -16.38 -13.96 -4.29
N LEU A 85 -15.75 -15.13 -4.32
CA LEU A 85 -14.95 -15.64 -3.20
C LEU A 85 -13.82 -14.69 -2.83
N VAL A 86 -13.14 -14.12 -3.84
CA VAL A 86 -12.09 -13.12 -3.65
C VAL A 86 -12.62 -11.85 -3.00
N ARG A 87 -13.79 -11.36 -3.45
CA ARG A 87 -14.46 -10.18 -2.87
C ARG A 87 -14.79 -10.39 -1.40
N LEU A 88 -15.13 -11.62 -1.02
CA LEU A 88 -15.45 -12.01 0.36
C LEU A 88 -14.22 -12.35 1.21
N GLY A 89 -13.00 -12.18 0.67
CA GLY A 89 -11.76 -12.50 1.38
C GLY A 89 -11.44 -14.00 1.47
N GLN A 90 -12.22 -14.88 0.84
CA GLN A 90 -11.99 -16.32 0.77
C GLN A 90 -10.99 -16.65 -0.35
N LEU A 91 -9.77 -16.14 -0.21
CA LEU A 91 -8.76 -16.10 -1.28
C LEU A 91 -8.35 -17.49 -1.78
N GLU A 92 -8.14 -18.46 -0.88
CA GLU A 92 -7.76 -19.82 -1.24
C GLU A 92 -8.85 -20.51 -2.07
N GLU A 93 -10.12 -20.31 -1.73
CA GLU A 93 -11.24 -20.85 -2.50
C GLU A 93 -11.34 -20.16 -3.87
N GLY A 94 -11.16 -18.84 -3.91
CA GLY A 94 -11.15 -18.05 -5.13
C GLY A 94 -10.08 -18.51 -6.11
N VAL A 95 -8.86 -18.73 -5.62
CA VAL A 95 -7.75 -19.32 -6.40
C VAL A 95 -8.09 -20.70 -6.94
N ARG A 96 -8.76 -21.57 -6.14
CA ARG A 96 -9.21 -22.88 -6.62
C ARG A 96 -10.24 -22.75 -7.76
N ALA A 97 -11.17 -21.81 -7.67
CA ALA A 97 -12.17 -21.55 -8.70
C ALA A 97 -11.51 -21.01 -9.99
N TYR A 98 -10.59 -20.05 -9.90
CA TYR A 98 -9.84 -19.57 -11.07
C TYR A 98 -8.99 -20.67 -11.71
N ARG A 99 -8.35 -21.55 -10.92
CA ARG A 99 -7.65 -22.72 -11.47
C ARG A 99 -8.60 -23.67 -12.19
N ALA A 100 -9.83 -23.84 -11.73
CA ALA A 100 -10.84 -24.62 -12.43
C ALA A 100 -11.22 -23.98 -13.77
N ALA A 101 -11.42 -22.66 -13.80
CA ALA A 101 -11.64 -21.90 -15.04
C ALA A 101 -10.46 -22.06 -16.03
N ILE A 102 -9.21 -21.97 -15.55
CA ILE A 102 -8.00 -22.13 -16.37
C ILE A 102 -7.86 -23.55 -16.92
N ARG A 103 -8.27 -24.59 -16.18
CA ARG A 103 -8.30 -25.96 -16.72
C ARG A 103 -9.25 -26.11 -17.91
N LEU A 104 -10.36 -25.39 -17.92
CA LEU A 104 -11.31 -25.40 -19.04
C LEU A 104 -10.79 -24.61 -20.24
N LYS A 105 -10.10 -23.48 -20.00
CA LYS A 105 -9.51 -22.66 -21.05
C LYS A 105 -8.14 -22.11 -20.60
N PRO A 106 -7.04 -22.81 -20.91
CA PRO A 106 -5.69 -22.48 -20.41
C PRO A 106 -5.12 -21.15 -20.92
N ASP A 107 -5.54 -20.74 -22.13
CA ASP A 107 -4.95 -19.62 -22.86
C ASP A 107 -5.80 -18.36 -22.76
N GLN A 108 -6.10 -17.93 -21.52
CA GLN A 108 -6.82 -16.69 -21.25
C GLN A 108 -5.93 -15.72 -20.44
N PRO A 109 -5.27 -14.75 -21.08
CA PRO A 109 -4.34 -13.83 -20.41
C PRO A 109 -4.96 -13.10 -19.22
N ALA A 110 -6.19 -12.59 -19.37
CA ALA A 110 -6.89 -11.88 -18.31
C ALA A 110 -7.13 -12.78 -17.08
N LEU A 111 -7.52 -14.03 -17.30
CA LEU A 111 -7.77 -14.98 -16.21
C LEU A 111 -6.48 -15.42 -15.51
N LEU A 112 -5.38 -15.57 -16.28
CA LEU A 112 -4.05 -15.80 -15.71
C LEU A 112 -3.63 -14.59 -14.87
N ASN A 113 -3.78 -13.37 -15.39
CA ASN A 113 -3.47 -12.14 -14.65
C ASN A 113 -4.25 -12.08 -13.31
N GLU A 114 -5.55 -12.33 -13.34
CA GLU A 114 -6.38 -12.38 -12.12
C GLU A 114 -5.88 -13.43 -11.11
N LEU A 115 -5.56 -14.64 -11.58
CA LEU A 115 -4.99 -15.68 -10.72
C LEU A 115 -3.66 -15.21 -10.10
N GLY A 116 -2.78 -14.59 -10.89
CA GLY A 116 -1.51 -14.04 -10.42
C GLY A 116 -1.69 -13.02 -9.30
N VAL A 117 -2.63 -12.09 -9.46
CA VAL A 117 -2.96 -11.08 -8.44
C VAL A 117 -3.42 -11.74 -7.13
N GLN A 118 -4.27 -12.77 -7.23
CA GLN A 118 -4.73 -13.46 -6.01
C GLN A 118 -3.62 -14.30 -5.34
N LEU A 119 -2.70 -14.87 -6.13
CA LEU A 119 -1.54 -15.58 -5.59
C LEU A 119 -0.57 -14.65 -4.87
N GLU A 120 -0.36 -13.42 -5.37
CA GLU A 120 0.41 -12.39 -4.67
C GLU A 120 -0.24 -12.04 -3.31
N ARG A 121 -1.56 -11.85 -3.29
CA ARG A 121 -2.30 -11.58 -2.04
C ARG A 121 -2.20 -12.72 -1.01
N LEU A 122 -2.10 -13.96 -1.49
CA LEU A 122 -1.82 -15.15 -0.67
C LEU A 122 -0.35 -15.32 -0.28
N LYS A 123 0.54 -14.39 -0.67
CA LYS A 123 1.99 -14.47 -0.45
C LYS A 123 2.62 -15.72 -1.06
N ARG A 124 2.19 -16.10 -2.27
CA ARG A 124 2.72 -17.22 -3.07
C ARG A 124 3.44 -16.69 -4.31
N PRO A 125 4.59 -15.99 -4.14
CA PRO A 125 5.23 -15.23 -5.22
C PRO A 125 5.75 -16.11 -6.37
N GLU A 126 6.22 -17.32 -6.06
CA GLU A 126 6.73 -18.27 -7.06
C GLU A 126 5.64 -18.65 -8.07
N GLU A 127 4.47 -19.07 -7.58
CA GLU A 127 3.33 -19.41 -8.46
C GLU A 127 2.75 -18.18 -9.18
N ALA A 128 2.76 -17.01 -8.53
CA ALA A 128 2.35 -15.77 -9.17
C ALA A 128 3.27 -15.44 -10.37
N CYS A 129 4.58 -15.59 -10.20
CA CYS A 129 5.58 -15.37 -11.25
C CYS A 129 5.28 -16.23 -12.49
N ASP A 130 5.08 -17.54 -12.31
CA ASP A 130 4.78 -18.46 -13.42
C ASP A 130 3.52 -18.06 -14.18
N VAL A 131 2.46 -17.69 -13.46
CA VAL A 131 1.18 -17.34 -14.07
C VAL A 131 1.25 -15.99 -14.79
N PHE A 132 1.91 -14.98 -14.21
CA PHE A 132 2.11 -13.70 -14.87
C PHE A 132 3.02 -13.80 -16.09
N ALA A 133 4.07 -14.64 -16.03
CA ALA A 133 4.92 -14.91 -17.18
C ALA A 133 4.12 -15.51 -18.34
N ARG A 134 3.26 -16.50 -18.06
CA ARG A 134 2.35 -17.08 -19.06
C ARG A 134 1.37 -16.05 -19.61
N ALA A 135 0.76 -15.23 -18.75
CA ALA A 135 -0.14 -14.16 -19.17
C ALA A 135 0.55 -13.19 -20.13
N PHE A 136 1.79 -12.82 -19.84
CA PHE A 136 2.58 -11.93 -20.69
C PHE A 136 2.91 -12.55 -22.05
N VAL A 137 3.29 -13.84 -22.09
CA VAL A 137 3.59 -14.52 -23.36
C VAL A 137 2.36 -14.52 -24.28
N LEU A 138 1.16 -14.70 -23.72
CA LEU A 138 -0.08 -14.74 -24.49
C LEU A 138 -0.61 -13.35 -24.88
N ALA A 139 -0.30 -12.30 -24.10
CA ALA A 139 -0.74 -10.93 -24.36
C ALA A 139 0.38 -9.91 -24.06
N PRO A 140 1.45 -9.87 -24.87
CA PRO A 140 2.56 -8.96 -24.62
C PRO A 140 2.17 -7.49 -24.79
N ASP A 141 1.08 -7.20 -25.51
CA ASP A 141 0.57 -5.84 -25.78
C ASP A 141 -0.46 -5.34 -24.76
N ASN A 142 -0.55 -5.99 -23.60
CA ASN A 142 -1.38 -5.53 -22.49
C ASN A 142 -0.50 -4.83 -21.42
N ALA A 143 -0.78 -3.54 -21.16
CA ALA A 143 0.00 -2.72 -20.24
C ALA A 143 -0.04 -3.24 -18.79
N GLU A 144 -1.20 -3.70 -18.32
CA GLU A 144 -1.39 -4.24 -16.98
C GLU A 144 -0.60 -5.53 -16.78
N ILE A 145 -0.71 -6.46 -17.72
CA ILE A 145 0.02 -7.74 -17.69
C ILE A 145 1.53 -7.50 -17.75
N ALA A 146 1.99 -6.57 -18.60
CA ALA A 146 3.40 -6.17 -18.64
C ALA A 146 3.87 -5.60 -17.29
N ASN A 147 3.08 -4.72 -16.68
CA ASN A 147 3.38 -4.17 -15.36
C ASN A 147 3.43 -5.27 -14.27
N ASN A 148 2.44 -6.16 -14.21
CA ASN A 148 2.35 -7.17 -13.17
C ASN A 148 3.47 -8.21 -13.29
N HIS A 149 3.79 -8.65 -14.51
CA HIS A 149 4.96 -9.50 -14.73
C HIS A 149 6.28 -8.78 -14.38
N GLY A 150 6.39 -7.49 -14.71
CA GLY A 150 7.53 -6.66 -14.28
C GLY A 150 7.68 -6.59 -12.76
N ALA A 151 6.58 -6.51 -12.02
CA ALA A 151 6.60 -6.50 -10.56
C ALA A 151 7.16 -7.82 -9.99
N MET A 152 6.75 -8.96 -10.55
CA MET A 152 7.29 -10.26 -10.14
C MET A 152 8.79 -10.40 -10.45
N LEU A 153 9.21 -9.98 -11.65
CA LEU A 153 10.64 -9.97 -12.01
C LEU A 153 11.47 -9.11 -11.04
N ARG A 154 10.94 -7.97 -10.57
CA ARG A 154 11.63 -7.14 -9.59
C ARG A 154 11.76 -7.85 -8.24
N MET A 155 10.71 -8.54 -7.79
CA MET A 155 10.74 -9.33 -6.55
C MET A 155 11.72 -10.49 -6.63
N ASP A 156 11.89 -11.09 -7.80
CA ASP A 156 12.88 -12.13 -8.10
C ASP A 156 14.29 -11.58 -8.38
N HIS A 157 14.54 -10.30 -8.06
CA HIS A 157 15.82 -9.62 -8.29
C HIS A 157 16.31 -9.57 -9.76
N ARG A 158 15.44 -9.85 -10.74
CA ARG A 158 15.68 -9.71 -12.19
C ARG A 158 15.42 -8.28 -12.66
N VAL A 159 16.17 -7.35 -12.07
CA VAL A 159 15.92 -5.91 -12.10
C VAL A 159 15.93 -5.32 -13.53
N ASP A 160 16.81 -5.79 -14.41
CA ASP A 160 16.87 -5.31 -15.80
C ASP A 160 15.65 -5.71 -16.62
N GLU A 161 15.20 -6.94 -16.48
CA GLU A 161 14.01 -7.43 -17.16
C GLU A 161 12.75 -6.73 -16.63
N ALA A 162 12.67 -6.52 -15.31
CA ALA A 162 11.60 -5.75 -14.69
C ALA A 162 11.51 -4.34 -15.29
N ALA A 163 12.64 -3.62 -15.38
CA ALA A 163 12.69 -2.29 -15.98
C ALA A 163 12.21 -2.30 -17.45
N ALA A 164 12.58 -3.31 -18.23
CA ALA A 164 12.10 -3.47 -19.61
C ALA A 164 10.57 -3.68 -19.66
N ARG A 165 10.00 -4.45 -18.73
CA ARG A 165 8.55 -4.67 -18.67
C ARG A 165 7.78 -3.42 -18.26
N PHE A 166 8.26 -2.66 -17.29
CA PHE A 166 7.64 -1.39 -16.94
C PHE A 166 7.71 -0.36 -18.06
N ARG A 167 8.85 -0.27 -18.78
CA ARG A 167 8.96 0.58 -19.97
C ARG A 167 7.97 0.16 -21.06
N ARG A 168 7.77 -1.14 -21.28
CA ARG A 168 6.76 -1.63 -22.22
C ARG A 168 5.34 -1.24 -21.78
N ALA A 169 5.01 -1.42 -20.49
CA ALA A 169 3.72 -0.99 -19.95
C ALA A 169 3.46 0.50 -20.19
N ILE A 170 4.48 1.35 -20.02
CA ILE A 170 4.41 2.80 -20.27
C ILE A 170 4.23 3.12 -21.76
N VAL A 171 4.84 2.36 -22.68
CA VAL A 171 4.64 2.54 -24.12
C VAL A 171 3.20 2.19 -24.51
N LEU A 172 2.65 1.12 -23.93
CA LEU A 172 1.28 0.65 -24.19
C LEU A 172 0.23 1.57 -23.56
N ASP A 173 0.49 2.09 -22.36
CA ASP A 173 -0.33 3.09 -21.68
C ASP A 173 0.52 4.19 -21.03
N PRO A 174 0.69 5.34 -21.72
CA PRO A 174 1.43 6.50 -21.21
C PRO A 174 0.79 7.22 -20.00
N HIS A 175 -0.43 6.85 -19.60
CA HIS A 175 -1.14 7.39 -18.45
C HIS A 175 -1.14 6.43 -17.24
N TYR A 176 -0.42 5.30 -17.34
CA TYR A 176 -0.34 4.32 -16.27
C TYR A 176 0.63 4.76 -15.15
N ALA A 177 0.11 5.52 -14.18
CA ALA A 177 0.90 6.02 -13.04
C ALA A 177 1.65 4.91 -12.27
N GLY A 178 1.00 3.75 -12.09
CA GLY A 178 1.57 2.56 -11.45
C GLY A 178 2.86 2.07 -12.12
N ALA A 179 2.88 2.00 -13.46
CA ALA A 179 4.05 1.57 -14.22
C ALA A 179 5.24 2.52 -14.08
N TYR A 180 4.99 3.84 -14.02
CA TYR A 180 6.05 4.83 -13.73
C TYR A 180 6.61 4.70 -12.32
N SER A 181 5.76 4.50 -11.31
CA SER A 181 6.20 4.29 -9.92
C SER A 181 7.03 3.00 -9.77
N ASN A 182 6.61 1.93 -10.44
CA ASN A 182 7.36 0.67 -10.46
C ASN A 182 8.69 0.77 -11.21
N LEU A 183 8.72 1.48 -12.35
CA LEU A 183 9.97 1.78 -13.05
C LEU A 183 10.91 2.61 -12.17
N GLY A 184 10.40 3.66 -11.52
CA GLY A 184 11.18 4.50 -10.61
C GLY A 184 11.78 3.71 -9.46
N SER A 185 11.01 2.79 -8.87
CA SER A 185 11.49 1.92 -7.79
C SER A 185 12.60 0.98 -8.29
N THR A 186 12.40 0.36 -9.46
CA THR A 186 13.41 -0.50 -10.10
C THR A 186 14.70 0.26 -10.41
N LEU A 187 14.61 1.48 -10.93
CA LEU A 187 15.78 2.30 -11.24
C LEU A 187 16.51 2.78 -9.98
N LYS A 188 15.77 3.08 -8.90
CA LYS A 188 16.34 3.38 -7.59
C LYS A 188 17.13 2.18 -7.06
N ASP A 189 16.58 0.97 -7.17
CA ASP A 189 17.26 -0.27 -6.75
C ASP A 189 18.57 -0.51 -7.53
N LYS A 190 18.64 -0.04 -8.79
CA LYS A 190 19.87 -0.03 -9.61
C LYS A 190 20.87 1.10 -9.28
N GLY A 191 20.50 2.04 -8.42
CA GLY A 191 21.30 3.26 -8.16
C GLY A 191 21.20 4.34 -9.25
N ILE A 192 20.27 4.22 -10.21
CA ILE A 192 20.06 5.19 -11.29
C ILE A 192 19.08 6.27 -10.83
N PHE A 193 19.52 7.10 -9.90
CA PHE A 193 18.64 7.99 -9.13
C PHE A 193 17.98 9.10 -9.96
N TRP A 194 18.66 9.67 -10.96
CA TRP A 194 18.08 10.73 -11.79
C TRP A 194 16.91 10.23 -12.65
N GLU A 195 17.05 9.07 -13.28
CA GLU A 195 15.95 8.47 -14.05
C GLU A 195 14.80 8.03 -13.12
N ALA A 196 15.13 7.49 -11.94
CA ALA A 196 14.13 7.15 -10.94
C ALA A 196 13.29 8.37 -10.53
N LEU A 197 13.94 9.51 -10.27
CA LEU A 197 13.29 10.78 -9.94
C LEU A 197 12.33 11.24 -11.06
N LEU A 198 12.74 11.14 -12.32
CA LEU A 198 11.89 11.51 -13.46
C LEU A 198 10.66 10.61 -13.58
N ALA A 199 10.83 9.30 -13.34
CA ALA A 199 9.73 8.34 -13.37
C ALA A 199 8.73 8.63 -12.23
N PHE A 200 9.19 8.82 -10.99
CA PHE A 200 8.31 9.18 -9.89
C PHE A 200 7.56 10.49 -10.12
N ARG A 201 8.24 11.54 -10.63
CA ARG A 201 7.60 12.80 -11.01
C ARG A 201 6.57 12.66 -12.12
N ARG A 202 6.67 11.63 -12.97
CA ARG A 202 5.64 11.35 -13.97
C ARG A 202 4.45 10.64 -13.31
N ALA A 203 4.69 9.68 -12.42
CA ALA A 203 3.64 9.02 -11.64
C ALA A 203 2.82 10.04 -10.82
N THR A 204 3.47 10.92 -10.06
CA THR A 204 2.80 11.93 -9.21
C THR A 204 2.10 13.04 -10.00
N ARG A 205 2.46 13.25 -11.27
CA ARG A 205 1.70 14.15 -12.18
C ARG A 205 0.44 13.50 -12.75
N LEU A 206 0.49 12.18 -12.99
CA LEU A 206 -0.65 11.42 -13.49
C LEU A 206 -1.66 11.15 -12.37
N ASP A 207 -1.16 10.86 -11.17
CA ASP A 207 -1.95 10.69 -9.96
C ASP A 207 -1.35 11.54 -8.82
N PRO A 208 -1.90 12.75 -8.57
CA PRO A 208 -1.44 13.64 -7.51
C PRO A 208 -1.57 13.07 -6.09
N ASP A 209 -2.42 12.07 -5.85
CA ASP A 209 -2.62 11.45 -4.55
C ASP A 209 -1.87 10.12 -4.37
N PHE A 210 -1.01 9.75 -5.34
CA PHE A 210 -0.22 8.53 -5.29
C PHE A 210 0.88 8.58 -4.20
N ALA A 211 0.48 8.32 -2.96
CA ALA A 211 1.33 8.47 -1.79
C ALA A 211 2.64 7.66 -1.85
N GLY A 212 2.59 6.44 -2.40
CA GLY A 212 3.78 5.60 -2.58
C GLY A 212 4.79 6.19 -3.58
N ALA A 213 4.32 6.86 -4.64
CA ALA A 213 5.21 7.51 -5.61
C ALA A 213 5.83 8.77 -5.01
N HIS A 214 5.05 9.61 -4.30
CA HIS A 214 5.58 10.79 -3.61
C HIS A 214 6.62 10.44 -2.56
N TRP A 215 6.36 9.41 -1.74
CA TRP A 215 7.30 8.98 -0.72
C TRP A 215 8.60 8.43 -1.34
N ASN A 216 8.52 7.58 -2.37
CA ASN A 216 9.72 7.11 -3.05
C ASN A 216 10.48 8.23 -3.78
N GLU A 217 9.78 9.21 -4.38
CA GLU A 217 10.39 10.41 -4.94
C GLU A 217 11.22 11.14 -3.88
N SER A 218 10.65 11.30 -2.68
CA SER A 218 11.30 11.99 -1.58
C SER A 218 12.59 11.29 -1.15
N LEU A 219 12.58 9.96 -1.07
CA LEU A 219 13.78 9.15 -0.77
C LEU A 219 14.86 9.35 -1.84
N VAL A 220 14.50 9.33 -3.12
CA VAL A 220 15.45 9.59 -4.22
C VAL A 220 16.02 11.00 -4.16
N ARG A 221 15.20 12.01 -3.80
CA ARG A 221 15.68 13.39 -3.60
C ARG A 221 16.70 13.49 -2.47
N LEU A 222 16.47 12.80 -1.36
CA LEU A 222 17.43 12.72 -0.26
C LEU A 222 18.76 12.10 -0.72
N LEU A 223 18.71 11.01 -1.51
CA LEU A 223 19.90 10.37 -2.09
C LEU A 223 20.67 11.27 -3.06
N LEU A 224 19.96 12.14 -3.79
CA LEU A 224 20.54 13.14 -4.69
C LEU A 224 21.01 14.42 -3.99
N GLY A 225 20.82 14.54 -2.67
CA GLY A 225 21.20 15.72 -1.88
C GLY A 225 20.20 16.89 -1.92
N ASP A 226 19.03 16.71 -2.53
CA ASP A 226 17.92 17.69 -2.47
C ASP A 226 17.16 17.52 -1.15
N PHE A 227 17.82 17.85 -0.05
CA PHE A 227 17.30 17.66 1.31
C PHE A 227 16.01 18.42 1.58
N VAL A 228 15.87 19.64 1.05
CA VAL A 228 14.69 20.48 1.30
C VAL A 228 13.44 19.80 0.73
N LYS A 229 13.45 19.42 -0.56
CA LYS A 229 12.28 18.75 -1.15
C LYS A 229 12.16 17.31 -0.68
N GLY A 230 13.29 16.63 -0.44
CA GLY A 230 13.32 15.28 0.10
C GLY A 230 12.62 15.17 1.45
N TRP A 231 12.94 16.02 2.42
CA TRP A 231 12.33 15.98 3.75
C TRP A 231 10.87 16.45 3.75
N ARG A 232 10.52 17.48 2.97
CA ARG A 232 9.11 17.89 2.81
C ARG A 232 8.27 16.77 2.17
N GLY A 233 8.80 16.11 1.13
CA GLY A 233 8.14 14.98 0.49
C GLY A 233 8.06 13.74 1.38
N TYR A 234 8.99 13.58 2.32
CA TYR A 234 9.03 12.43 3.23
C TYR A 234 7.79 12.36 4.14
N GLU A 235 7.05 13.46 4.30
CA GLU A 235 5.76 13.49 4.98
C GLU A 235 4.67 12.65 4.31
N TRP A 236 4.81 12.33 3.01
CA TRP A 236 3.89 11.40 2.33
C TRP A 236 3.91 9.99 2.92
N ARG A 237 4.89 9.65 3.76
CA ARG A 237 4.92 8.38 4.52
C ARG A 237 3.67 8.17 5.37
N TRP A 238 3.04 9.24 5.87
CA TRP A 238 1.81 9.18 6.65
C TRP A 238 0.60 8.75 5.83
N LYS A 239 0.55 9.15 4.55
CA LYS A 239 -0.48 8.69 3.60
C LYS A 239 -0.17 7.31 3.02
N HIS A 240 1.12 6.97 2.86
CA HIS A 240 1.54 5.67 2.34
C HIS A 240 1.17 4.50 3.28
N GLY A 241 1.17 4.73 4.60
CA GLY A 241 0.62 3.79 5.59
C GLY A 241 1.48 2.57 5.91
N ARG A 242 2.58 2.32 5.19
CA ARG A 242 3.56 1.26 5.52
C ARG A 242 4.78 1.87 6.20
N LEU A 243 4.70 2.04 7.52
CA LEU A 243 5.83 2.42 8.36
C LEU A 243 6.29 1.21 9.20
N PRO A 244 7.61 1.04 9.40
CA PRO A 244 8.14 -0.06 10.22
C PRO A 244 7.87 0.12 11.72
N SER A 245 7.58 1.34 12.18
CA SER A 245 7.26 1.64 13.59
C SER A 245 5.76 1.87 13.80
N PRO A 246 5.23 1.63 15.01
CA PRO A 246 3.83 1.90 15.35
C PRO A 246 3.46 3.36 15.02
N GLN A 247 2.35 3.55 14.33
CA GLN A 247 1.80 4.89 14.13
C GLN A 247 1.22 5.38 15.45
N ARG A 248 1.85 6.42 16.01
CA ARG A 248 1.35 7.08 17.21
C ARG A 248 0.16 7.95 16.85
N SER A 249 -0.89 7.85 17.66
CA SER A 249 -2.05 8.74 17.58
C SER A 249 -2.13 9.51 18.89
N PHE A 250 -2.32 10.82 18.78
CA PHE A 250 -2.45 11.73 19.91
C PHE A 250 -3.60 12.69 19.62
N ASP A 251 -4.41 13.01 20.64
CA ASP A 251 -5.47 14.02 20.52
C ASP A 251 -4.90 15.45 20.40
N ARG A 252 -3.61 15.63 20.75
CA ARG A 252 -2.91 16.90 20.72
C ARG A 252 -2.46 17.21 19.29
N PRO A 253 -2.54 18.47 18.84
CA PRO A 253 -2.16 18.84 17.49
C PRO A 253 -0.68 18.60 17.23
N ARG A 254 -0.38 18.31 15.95
CA ARG A 254 0.99 18.22 15.47
C ARG A 254 1.63 19.61 15.45
N TRP A 255 2.86 19.72 15.95
CA TRP A 255 3.65 20.93 15.87
C TRP A 255 4.09 21.18 14.42
N ASP A 256 3.95 22.43 13.98
CA ASP A 256 4.13 22.89 12.61
C ASP A 256 5.40 23.73 12.41
N GLY A 257 6.23 23.87 13.45
CA GLY A 257 7.42 24.72 13.44
C GLY A 257 7.17 26.13 13.99
N SER A 258 5.92 26.49 14.32
CA SER A 258 5.61 27.79 14.93
C SER A 258 6.28 27.96 16.30
N PRO A 259 6.61 29.20 16.74
CA PRO A 259 7.16 29.42 18.06
C PRO A 259 6.32 28.77 19.17
N LEU A 260 6.97 28.10 20.12
CA LEU A 260 6.27 27.34 21.15
C LEU A 260 5.51 28.24 22.13
N LYS A 261 6.01 29.45 22.44
CA LYS A 261 5.35 30.45 23.32
C LYS A 261 4.85 29.86 24.65
N GLY A 262 5.64 29.00 25.28
CA GLY A 262 5.24 28.33 26.53
C GLY A 262 4.28 27.15 26.33
N ARG A 263 4.20 26.58 25.13
CA ARG A 263 3.62 25.24 24.89
C ARG A 263 4.68 24.16 25.09
N ARG A 264 4.27 23.06 25.72
CA ARG A 264 5.08 21.87 25.98
C ARG A 264 5.10 20.99 24.73
N LEU A 265 6.29 20.67 24.24
CA LEU A 265 6.49 19.87 23.04
C LEU A 265 6.89 18.44 23.41
N LEU A 266 6.12 17.47 22.91
CA LEU A 266 6.53 16.06 22.87
C LEU A 266 7.13 15.74 21.50
N VAL A 267 8.41 15.41 21.46
CA VAL A 267 9.03 14.75 20.32
C VAL A 267 9.01 13.25 20.57
N TYR A 268 8.45 12.46 19.66
CA TYR A 268 8.43 11.00 19.80
C TYR A 268 9.29 10.32 18.74
N TRP A 269 9.88 9.18 19.11
CA TRP A 269 10.68 8.38 18.20
C TRP A 269 9.83 7.78 17.07
N GLU A 270 10.49 7.55 15.94
CA GLU A 270 9.96 6.79 14.80
C GLU A 270 11.12 5.91 14.29
N GLN A 271 10.83 4.75 13.71
CA GLN A 271 11.80 3.84 13.07
C GLN A 271 12.88 3.24 14.00
N GLY A 272 14.11 3.01 13.51
CA GLY A 272 15.14 2.28 14.24
C GLY A 272 15.94 3.14 15.22
N PHE A 273 16.80 2.50 16.01
CA PHE A 273 17.71 3.22 16.92
C PHE A 273 18.63 4.20 16.18
N GLY A 274 19.12 3.82 14.99
CA GLY A 274 19.96 4.67 14.16
C GLY A 274 19.26 5.96 13.75
N ASP A 275 17.98 5.89 13.37
CA ASP A 275 17.19 7.06 13.00
C ASP A 275 17.00 7.99 14.20
N VAL A 276 16.68 7.45 15.38
CA VAL A 276 16.56 8.25 16.59
C VAL A 276 17.88 8.97 16.89
N LEU A 277 18.99 8.24 16.95
CA LEU A 277 20.31 8.82 17.22
C LEU A 277 20.71 9.87 16.17
N GLN A 278 20.31 9.66 14.91
CA GLN A 278 20.57 10.59 13.83
C GLN A 278 19.73 11.87 13.98
N PHE A 279 18.45 11.79 14.29
CA PHE A 279 17.54 12.95 14.26
C PHE A 279 17.37 13.65 15.61
N VAL A 280 17.82 13.08 16.73
CA VAL A 280 17.83 13.81 18.01
C VAL A 280 18.76 15.04 18.00
N ARG A 281 19.67 15.15 17.02
CA ARG A 281 20.55 16.32 16.82
C ARG A 281 19.83 17.66 16.65
N TYR A 282 18.54 17.64 16.29
CA TYR A 282 17.73 18.85 16.14
C TYR A 282 17.17 19.35 17.47
N LEU A 283 17.05 18.48 18.49
CA LEU A 283 16.38 18.82 19.74
C LEU A 283 17.13 19.88 20.57
N PRO A 284 18.48 19.90 20.64
CA PRO A 284 19.18 20.99 21.31
C PRO A 284 18.91 22.37 20.70
N LEU A 285 18.64 22.43 19.38
CA LEU A 285 18.24 23.68 18.70
C LEU A 285 16.83 24.11 19.10
N LEU A 286 15.92 23.14 19.20
CA LEU A 286 14.56 23.36 19.72
C LEU A 286 14.58 23.85 21.17
N ALA A 287 15.37 23.22 22.03
CA ALA A 287 15.45 23.58 23.44
C ALA A 287 16.01 25.01 23.63
N GLN A 288 16.99 25.42 22.83
CA GLN A 288 17.53 26.78 22.85
C GLN A 288 16.49 27.83 22.43
N THR A 289 15.71 27.55 21.38
CA THR A 289 14.66 28.46 20.90
C THR A 289 13.43 28.50 21.79
N ALA A 290 13.13 27.41 22.49
CA ALA A 290 12.07 27.34 23.50
C ALA A 290 12.45 28.09 24.80
N GLY A 291 13.75 28.26 25.06
CA GLY A 291 14.31 28.74 26.33
C GLY A 291 14.96 30.12 26.29
N GLY A 292 14.37 31.09 25.58
CA GLY A 292 14.84 32.50 25.54
C GLY A 292 14.75 33.28 26.88
N GLY A 293 15.16 32.66 28.00
CA GLY A 293 15.09 33.15 29.37
C GLY A 293 15.05 31.96 30.34
N THR A 294 15.52 32.14 31.58
CA THR A 294 15.76 31.14 32.65
C THR A 294 14.52 30.39 33.18
N GLY A 295 13.60 29.96 32.31
CA GLY A 295 12.39 29.22 32.61
C GLY A 295 11.74 28.56 31.38
N GLY A 296 12.51 28.27 30.32
CA GLY A 296 12.01 27.61 29.12
C GLY A 296 11.36 26.26 29.41
N GLN A 297 10.21 26.00 28.80
CA GLN A 297 9.52 24.72 28.98
C GLN A 297 10.33 23.55 28.38
N PRO A 298 10.33 22.38 29.03
CA PRO A 298 11.10 21.24 28.58
C PRO A 298 10.57 20.69 27.25
N VAL A 299 11.50 20.28 26.37
CA VAL A 299 11.19 19.42 25.23
C VAL A 299 11.26 17.98 25.71
N TYR A 300 10.13 17.27 25.69
CA TYR A 300 10.09 15.85 26.05
C TYR A 300 10.48 15.00 24.85
N LEU A 301 11.32 13.99 25.05
CA LEU A 301 11.72 13.02 24.02
C LEU A 301 11.24 11.63 24.41
N GLU A 302 10.15 11.15 23.81
CA GLU A 302 9.77 9.74 23.93
C GLU A 302 10.72 8.87 23.11
N CYS A 303 11.36 7.89 23.74
CA CYS A 303 12.31 6.98 23.08
C CYS A 303 12.27 5.56 23.65
N GLN A 304 12.87 4.61 22.92
CA GLN A 304 12.95 3.22 23.38
C GLN A 304 13.88 3.10 24.60
N ARG A 305 13.55 2.21 25.55
CA ARG A 305 14.29 2.00 26.80
C ARG A 305 15.80 1.89 26.62
N ALA A 306 16.24 1.16 25.59
CA ALA A 306 17.65 0.92 25.29
C ALA A 306 18.44 2.21 25.01
N LEU A 307 17.77 3.27 24.54
CA LEU A 307 18.39 4.56 24.25
C LEU A 307 18.34 5.55 25.42
N LEU A 308 17.59 5.27 26.48
CA LEU A 308 17.48 6.18 27.63
C LEU A 308 18.85 6.58 28.22
N PRO A 309 19.81 5.66 28.47
CA PRO A 309 21.11 6.03 29.04
C PRO A 309 21.86 7.10 28.24
N VAL A 310 21.93 6.93 26.92
CA VAL A 310 22.65 7.88 26.04
C VAL A 310 21.85 9.16 25.78
N LEU A 311 20.52 9.08 25.70
CA LEU A 311 19.67 10.25 25.43
C LEU A 311 19.50 11.17 26.63
N ARG A 312 19.78 10.72 27.86
CA ARG A 312 19.85 11.59 29.06
C ARG A 312 20.91 12.68 28.95
N SER A 313 21.95 12.47 28.15
CA SER A 313 22.99 13.48 27.95
C SER A 313 22.57 14.60 26.98
N LEU A 314 21.40 14.51 26.35
CA LEU A 314 20.98 15.42 25.29
C LEU A 314 20.53 16.77 25.89
N PRO A 315 21.23 17.89 25.61
CA PRO A 315 20.98 19.16 26.30
C PRO A 315 19.57 19.71 26.07
N GLY A 316 18.95 20.18 27.16
CA GLY A 316 17.65 20.87 27.11
C GLY A 316 16.46 19.96 26.80
N THR A 317 16.62 18.65 26.96
CA THR A 317 15.57 17.66 26.71
C THR A 317 15.35 16.78 27.93
N ILE A 318 14.13 16.26 28.07
CA ILE A 318 13.78 15.28 29.10
C ILE A 318 13.35 13.99 28.39
N PRO A 319 14.19 12.94 28.37
CA PRO A 319 13.82 11.68 27.75
C PRO A 319 12.78 10.93 28.60
N VAL A 320 11.81 10.30 27.95
CA VAL A 320 10.76 9.48 28.56
C VAL A 320 10.67 8.13 27.85
N GLU A 321 10.40 7.07 28.61
CA GLU A 321 10.34 5.71 28.07
C GLU A 321 9.05 5.49 27.27
N THR A 322 9.18 4.89 26.09
CA THR A 322 8.04 4.48 25.28
C THR A 322 7.21 3.42 25.96
N GLY A 323 5.88 3.60 25.96
CA GLY A 323 4.94 2.68 26.61
C GLY A 323 4.78 2.92 28.11
N GLY A 324 5.57 3.83 28.69
CA GLY A 324 5.33 4.37 30.03
C GLY A 324 4.33 5.53 30.02
N PRO A 325 4.01 6.09 31.21
CA PRO A 325 3.20 7.30 31.31
C PRO A 325 3.94 8.47 30.64
N LEU A 326 3.24 9.17 29.74
CA LEU A 326 3.76 10.39 29.12
C LEU A 326 3.49 11.60 30.02
N PRO A 327 4.42 12.58 30.06
CA PRO A 327 4.16 13.85 30.71
C PRO A 327 3.05 14.60 29.98
N ASP A 328 2.45 15.60 30.62
CA ASP A 328 1.51 16.48 29.92
C ASP A 328 2.23 17.32 28.85
N PHE A 329 1.68 17.34 27.64
CA PHE A 329 2.17 18.13 26.51
C PHE A 329 1.02 18.77 25.73
N ASP A 330 1.33 19.84 25.01
CA ASP A 330 0.34 20.65 24.28
C ASP A 330 0.41 20.45 22.76
N VAL A 331 1.61 20.14 22.24
CA VAL A 331 1.87 19.83 20.82
C VAL A 331 2.84 18.66 20.70
N GLN A 332 2.78 17.94 19.60
CA GLN A 332 3.64 16.77 19.36
C GLN A 332 4.25 16.73 17.96
N ILE A 333 5.38 16.04 17.78
CA ILE A 333 5.95 15.79 16.46
C ILE A 333 6.82 14.52 16.43
N PRO A 334 6.81 13.74 15.33
CA PRO A 334 7.77 12.65 15.14
C PRO A 334 9.16 13.22 14.84
N VAL A 335 10.20 12.62 15.42
CA VAL A 335 11.58 13.11 15.31
C VAL A 335 12.08 13.22 13.86
N LEU A 336 11.63 12.33 12.96
CA LEU A 336 12.00 12.33 11.54
C LEU A 336 11.32 13.44 10.71
N SER A 337 10.39 14.20 11.30
CA SER A 337 9.78 15.36 10.64
C SER A 337 10.50 16.67 10.94
N LEU A 338 11.42 16.67 11.90
CA LEU A 338 12.21 17.86 12.25
C LEU A 338 13.02 18.40 11.07
N PRO A 339 13.73 17.58 10.25
CA PRO A 339 14.52 18.12 9.15
C PRO A 339 13.71 18.97 8.16
N ALA A 340 12.44 18.62 7.93
CA ALA A 340 11.54 19.36 7.05
C ALA A 340 11.17 20.74 7.62
N LEU A 341 10.94 20.83 8.94
CA LEU A 341 10.61 22.09 9.61
C LEU A 341 11.82 23.03 9.76
N PHE A 342 13.02 22.45 9.82
CA PHE A 342 14.27 23.22 9.86
C PHE A 342 14.78 23.60 8.46
N ASP A 343 14.04 23.30 7.39
CA ASP A 343 14.46 23.51 5.99
C ASP A 343 15.88 22.99 5.72
N THR A 344 16.15 21.78 6.23
CA THR A 344 17.49 21.20 6.25
C THR A 344 18.09 21.09 4.86
N ARG A 345 19.31 21.58 4.72
CA ARG A 345 20.22 21.39 3.58
C ARG A 345 21.44 20.60 4.04
N LEU A 346 22.29 20.16 3.12
CA LEU A 346 23.49 19.40 3.46
C LEU A 346 24.38 20.16 4.46
N GLU A 347 24.55 21.46 4.20
CA GLU A 347 25.35 22.40 4.97
C GLU A 347 24.71 22.83 6.30
N THR A 348 23.40 22.61 6.48
CA THR A 348 22.68 22.99 7.70
C THR A 348 22.29 21.81 8.58
N VAL A 349 22.69 20.58 8.21
CA VAL A 349 22.53 19.43 9.10
C VAL A 349 23.26 19.73 10.41
N PRO A 350 22.60 19.65 11.59
CA PRO A 350 23.26 19.91 12.86
C PRO A 350 24.46 18.97 13.04
N SER A 351 25.67 19.53 12.99
CA SER A 351 26.92 18.77 12.85
C SER A 351 27.87 18.97 14.03
N ARG A 352 27.49 19.76 15.04
CA ARG A 352 28.26 19.90 16.28
C ARG A 352 28.25 18.57 17.04
N VAL A 353 29.40 17.89 17.03
CA VAL A 353 29.63 16.63 17.74
C VAL A 353 30.68 16.78 18.84
N PRO A 354 30.60 16.01 19.94
CA PRO A 354 29.50 15.11 20.27
C PRO A 354 28.27 15.90 20.76
N TYR A 355 27.07 15.48 20.33
CA TYR A 355 25.79 15.94 20.90
C TYR A 355 25.15 14.88 21.82
N LEU A 356 25.79 13.72 21.93
CA LEU A 356 25.46 12.59 22.80
C LEU A 356 26.74 12.09 23.45
N SER A 357 26.64 11.68 24.71
CA SER A 357 27.74 11.15 25.50
C SER A 357 27.31 9.84 26.13
N ALA A 358 28.17 8.83 26.05
CA ALA A 358 27.97 7.61 26.82
C ALA A 358 28.12 7.92 28.32
N GLU A 359 27.41 7.16 29.16
CA GLU A 359 27.60 7.24 30.61
C GLU A 359 29.05 6.85 30.96
N PRO A 360 29.82 7.71 31.65
CA PRO A 360 31.26 7.48 31.87
C PRO A 360 31.58 6.13 32.51
N GLU A 361 30.77 5.71 33.49
CA GLU A 361 30.94 4.41 34.18
C GLU A 361 30.72 3.22 33.25
N LEU A 362 29.70 3.28 32.38
CA LEU A 362 29.45 2.23 31.40
C LEU A 362 30.56 2.21 30.35
N ALA A 363 30.97 3.38 29.85
CA ALA A 363 32.04 3.49 28.87
C ALA A 363 33.36 2.91 29.40
N ALA A 364 33.73 3.22 30.65
CA ALA A 364 34.91 2.66 31.31
C ALA A 364 34.84 1.12 31.39
N ARG A 365 33.71 0.58 31.87
CA ARG A 365 33.50 -0.87 32.00
C ARG A 365 33.56 -1.62 30.66
N TRP A 366 33.10 -1.00 29.56
CA TRP A 366 33.18 -1.60 28.23
C TRP A 366 34.58 -1.48 27.61
N GLY A 367 35.37 -0.47 27.97
CA GLY A 367 36.75 -0.31 27.50
C GLY A 367 37.74 -1.30 28.12
N GLU A 368 37.38 -1.96 29.22
CA GLU A 368 38.16 -3.02 29.86
C GLU A 368 37.94 -4.42 29.22
N ARG A 369 37.05 -4.52 28.22
CA ARG A 369 36.75 -5.76 27.48
C ARG A 369 37.33 -5.69 26.08
#